data_AF-A0A6L8HFZ3-F1
#
_entry.id   AF-A0A6L8HFZ3-F1
#
_cell.length_a   1.000
_cell.length_b   1.000
_cell.length_c   1.000
_cell.angle_alpha   90.00
_cell.angle_beta   90.00
_cell.angle_gamma   90.00
#
_symmetry.space_group_name_H-M   'P 1'
#
loop_
_entity.id
_entity.type
_entity.pdbx_description
1 polymer ?
#
loop_
_entity_poly.entity_id
_entity_poly.type
_entity_poly.pdbx_seq_one_letter_code
_entity_poly.pdbx_strand_id
1 'polypeptide(L)'
;MTLRTAQIRTLEQVRAFLEGNQPADFESTDRTSAYAFVRRTLADFDYHDLRKPDKGLVKRYLEKVTGLSRAQVTRLVRQHRRTGNIRDHRRGPPANAFQRRYTSRDAALLAEIDEAFGQLSGPATKVILHRMFEVYRDRRFERLARISNGHIYNLRKRREYRTGRLTFRKTRPTPVPFGVRRKPRPDGQPGFLRVDTVHLGDRGGRVRGWRGALRVRGVLRT
;
A
#
# COMPACT_ATOMS: atom_id res chain seq x y z
N MET A 1 14.08 -30.77 -3.87
CA MET A 1 15.39 -31.32 -3.46
C MET A 1 15.20 -32.16 -2.21
N THR A 2 15.73 -33.39 -2.22
CA THR A 2 15.59 -34.40 -1.16
C THR A 2 16.42 -34.03 0.07
N LEU A 3 15.77 -34.00 1.25
CA LEU A 3 16.40 -33.78 2.56
C LEU A 3 17.38 -34.93 2.87
N ARG A 4 18.67 -34.75 2.59
CA ARG A 4 19.74 -35.69 2.99
C ARG A 4 20.23 -35.41 4.40
N THR A 5 19.34 -35.46 5.39
CA THR A 5 19.70 -35.47 6.82
C THR A 5 19.79 -36.92 7.32
N ALA A 6 20.40 -37.79 6.53
CA ALA A 6 20.32 -39.24 6.73
C ALA A 6 21.16 -39.77 7.93
N GLN A 7 21.96 -38.92 8.59
CA GLN A 7 22.98 -39.41 9.55
C GLN A 7 22.84 -38.91 10.99
N ILE A 8 21.96 -37.96 11.32
CA ILE A 8 21.76 -37.52 12.70
C ILE A 8 20.53 -38.24 13.28
N ARG A 9 20.77 -39.25 14.11
CA ARG A 9 19.74 -40.08 14.76
C ARG A 9 19.83 -40.05 16.28
N THR A 10 20.91 -39.54 16.86
CA THR A 10 21.11 -39.51 18.32
C THR A 10 21.28 -38.08 18.84
N LEU A 11 20.94 -37.86 20.12
CA LEU A 11 21.09 -36.55 20.77
C LEU A 11 22.56 -36.13 20.86
N GLU A 12 23.48 -37.08 20.96
CA GLU A 12 24.92 -36.81 20.94
C GLU A 12 25.37 -36.27 19.58
N GLN A 13 24.90 -36.85 18.48
CA GLN A 13 25.15 -36.34 17.14
C GLN A 13 24.54 -34.94 16.94
N VAL A 14 23.36 -34.70 17.51
CA VAL A 14 22.76 -33.35 17.51
C VAL A 14 23.65 -32.36 18.28
N ARG A 15 24.19 -32.76 19.44
CA ARG A 15 25.10 -31.91 20.22
C ARG A 15 26.38 -31.62 19.44
N ALA A 16 27.02 -32.63 18.90
CA ALA A 16 28.22 -32.50 18.06
C ALA A 16 27.97 -31.61 16.84
N PHE A 17 26.80 -31.71 16.21
CA PHE A 17 26.43 -30.86 15.07
C PHE A 17 26.20 -29.39 15.48
N LEU A 18 25.64 -29.15 16.66
CA LEU A 18 25.42 -27.80 17.18
C LEU A 18 26.72 -27.12 17.63
N GLU A 19 27.65 -27.89 18.19
CA GLU A 19 29.00 -27.45 18.59
C GLU A 19 29.93 -27.30 17.40
N GLY A 20 29.76 -28.12 16.37
CA GLY A 20 30.48 -28.03 15.11
C GLY A 20 30.17 -26.72 14.38
N ASN A 21 31.22 -26.06 13.90
CA ASN A 21 31.13 -24.88 13.03
C ASN A 21 30.85 -25.26 11.56
N GLN A 22 30.35 -26.47 11.31
CA GLN A 22 29.93 -26.84 9.97
C GLN A 22 28.74 -25.95 9.56
N PRO A 23 28.83 -25.25 8.43
CA PRO A 23 27.68 -24.55 7.88
C PRO A 23 26.59 -25.59 7.63
N ALA A 24 25.41 -25.33 8.18
CA ALA A 24 24.24 -26.08 7.78
C ALA A 24 23.89 -25.59 6.37
N ASP A 25 24.32 -26.29 5.33
CA ASP A 25 23.97 -26.02 3.93
C ASP A 25 22.48 -26.33 3.63
N PHE A 26 21.61 -26.03 4.59
CA PHE A 26 20.20 -26.40 4.61
C PHE A 26 19.34 -25.16 4.79
N GLU A 27 19.27 -24.33 3.76
CA GLU A 27 18.12 -23.45 3.61
C GLU A 27 17.00 -24.29 2.98
N SER A 28 16.01 -24.70 3.78
CA SER A 28 14.85 -25.39 3.22
C SER A 28 14.17 -24.44 2.22
N THR A 29 14.21 -24.78 0.94
CA THR A 29 13.66 -23.93 -0.14
C THR A 29 12.13 -23.85 -0.08
N ASP A 30 11.48 -24.81 0.59
CA ASP A 30 10.02 -24.87 0.73
C ASP A 30 9.58 -25.18 2.17
N ARG A 31 8.53 -24.46 2.59
CA ARG A 31 7.94 -24.51 3.92
C ARG A 31 7.25 -25.84 4.24
N THR A 32 6.65 -26.48 3.23
CA THR A 32 6.04 -27.81 3.39
C THR A 32 7.10 -28.82 3.77
N SER A 33 8.26 -28.74 3.10
CA SER A 33 9.43 -29.57 3.38
C SER A 33 10.00 -29.29 4.78
N ALA A 34 10.09 -28.02 5.20
CA ALA A 34 10.48 -27.66 6.57
C ALA A 34 9.55 -28.27 7.62
N TYR A 35 8.24 -28.23 7.40
CA TYR A 35 7.25 -28.73 8.37
C TYR A 35 7.25 -30.25 8.45
N ALA A 36 7.42 -30.92 7.31
CA ALA A 36 7.60 -32.37 7.25
C ALA A 36 8.88 -32.79 8.00
N PHE A 37 9.98 -32.05 7.81
CA PHE A 37 11.24 -32.28 8.54
C PHE A 37 11.05 -32.12 10.05
N VAL A 38 10.45 -31.01 10.50
CA VAL A 38 10.16 -30.79 11.93
C VAL A 38 9.33 -31.94 12.49
N ARG A 39 8.26 -32.35 11.80
CA ARG A 39 7.40 -33.45 12.28
C ARG A 39 8.18 -34.76 12.42
N ARG A 40 8.97 -35.10 11.39
CA ARG A 40 9.78 -36.33 11.40
C ARG A 40 10.81 -36.31 12.52
N THR A 41 11.58 -35.23 12.65
CA THR A 41 12.59 -35.10 13.71
C THR A 41 11.98 -35.21 15.11
N LEU A 42 10.80 -34.63 15.34
CA LEU A 42 10.15 -34.75 16.65
C LEU A 42 9.69 -36.18 16.96
N ALA A 43 9.32 -36.97 15.94
CA ALA A 43 8.98 -38.38 16.08
C ALA A 43 10.23 -39.25 16.25
N ASP A 44 11.26 -39.07 15.41
CA ASP A 44 12.50 -39.86 15.44
C ASP A 44 13.26 -39.73 16.77
N PHE A 45 13.07 -38.62 17.51
CA PHE A 45 13.68 -38.38 18.82
C PHE A 45 12.75 -38.62 20.02
N ASP A 46 11.54 -39.17 19.80
CA ASP A 46 10.51 -39.34 20.83
C ASP A 46 10.37 -38.07 21.71
N TYR A 47 10.20 -36.93 21.04
CA TYR A 47 10.32 -35.61 21.67
C TYR A 47 9.40 -35.44 22.90
N HIS A 48 8.29 -36.18 22.97
CA HIS A 48 7.38 -36.17 24.11
C HIS A 48 8.05 -36.64 25.40
N ASP A 49 8.90 -37.65 25.31
CA ASP A 49 9.52 -38.35 26.45
C ASP A 49 10.89 -37.77 26.83
N LEU A 50 11.46 -36.93 25.98
CA LEU A 50 12.71 -36.23 26.26
C LEU A 50 12.66 -35.36 27.53
N ARG A 51 13.79 -35.29 28.24
CA ARG A 51 13.96 -34.38 29.38
C ARG A 51 14.04 -32.93 28.90
N LYS A 52 13.81 -31.97 29.80
CA LYS A 52 13.86 -30.53 29.49
C LYS A 52 15.13 -30.08 28.74
N PRO A 53 16.37 -30.48 29.11
CA PRO A 53 17.56 -30.06 28.38
C PRO A 53 17.61 -30.62 26.95
N ASP A 54 17.25 -31.88 26.76
CA ASP A 54 17.27 -32.55 25.44
C ASP A 54 16.20 -31.96 24.51
N LYS A 55 15.04 -31.59 25.07
CA LYS A 55 14.00 -30.82 24.37
C LYS A 55 14.51 -29.47 23.85
N GLY A 56 15.44 -28.84 24.56
CA GLY A 56 16.10 -27.60 24.14
C GLY A 56 17.10 -27.84 23.01
N LEU A 57 17.87 -28.93 23.10
CA LEU A 57 18.83 -29.34 22.09
C LEU A 57 18.16 -29.61 20.73
N VAL A 58 17.08 -30.39 20.72
CA VAL A 58 16.31 -30.67 19.50
C VAL A 58 15.69 -29.39 18.90
N LYS A 59 15.24 -28.44 19.72
CA LYS A 59 14.72 -27.16 19.20
C LYS A 59 15.80 -26.34 18.50
N ARG A 60 16.99 -26.21 19.11
CA ARG A 60 18.13 -25.50 18.50
C ARG A 60 18.56 -26.16 17.19
N TYR A 61 18.53 -27.48 17.15
CA TYR A 61 18.80 -28.24 15.93
C TYR A 61 17.79 -27.92 14.82
N LEU A 62 16.50 -27.93 15.13
CA LEU A 62 15.46 -27.53 14.19
C LEU A 62 15.63 -26.09 13.71
N GLU A 63 15.95 -25.15 14.60
CA GLU A 63 16.25 -23.75 14.24
C GLU A 63 17.41 -23.68 13.24
N LYS A 64 18.55 -24.35 13.52
CA LYS A 64 19.75 -24.34 12.67
C LYS A 64 19.51 -25.00 11.30
N VAL A 65 18.76 -26.11 11.24
CA VAL A 65 18.55 -26.87 9.99
C VAL A 65 17.41 -26.34 9.13
N THR A 66 16.40 -25.70 9.73
CA THR A 66 15.23 -25.21 8.96
C THR A 66 15.29 -23.71 8.68
N GLY A 67 16.19 -22.97 9.33
CA GLY A 67 16.20 -21.51 9.29
C GLY A 67 14.97 -20.85 9.94
N LEU A 68 14.09 -21.64 10.56
CA LEU A 68 12.91 -21.12 11.24
C LEU A 68 13.31 -20.40 12.53
N SER A 69 12.63 -19.30 12.83
CA SER A 69 12.88 -18.61 14.08
C SER A 69 12.47 -19.46 15.29
N ARG A 70 13.10 -19.21 16.44
CA ARG A 70 12.76 -19.86 17.73
C ARG A 70 11.27 -19.84 18.05
N ALA A 71 10.58 -18.73 17.74
CA ALA A 71 9.15 -18.59 17.95
C ALA A 71 8.35 -19.53 17.02
N GLN A 72 8.76 -19.64 15.75
CA GLN A 72 8.13 -20.56 14.79
C GLN A 72 8.33 -22.02 15.22
N VAL A 73 9.55 -22.43 15.54
CA VAL A 73 9.84 -23.78 16.03
C VAL A 73 9.03 -24.11 17.28
N THR A 74 8.98 -23.20 18.25
CA THR A 74 8.18 -23.38 19.47
C THR A 74 6.70 -23.57 19.17
N ARG A 75 6.14 -22.80 18.22
CA ARG A 75 4.75 -22.95 17.77
C ARG A 75 4.49 -24.31 17.13
N LEU A 76 5.37 -24.76 16.24
CA LEU A 76 5.22 -26.05 15.55
C LEU A 76 5.34 -27.23 16.53
N VAL A 77 6.30 -27.17 17.45
CA VAL A 77 6.43 -28.17 18.53
C VAL A 77 5.17 -28.21 19.39
N ARG A 78 4.61 -27.06 19.76
CA ARG A 78 3.36 -27.00 20.54
C ARG A 78 2.19 -27.62 19.78
N GLN A 79 2.11 -27.40 18.47
CA GLN A 79 1.07 -27.98 17.62
C GLN A 79 1.21 -29.50 17.49
N HIS A 80 2.45 -29.97 17.27
CA HIS A 80 2.77 -31.40 17.21
C HIS A 80 2.44 -32.10 18.53
N ARG A 81 2.81 -31.51 19.68
CA ARG A 81 2.44 -32.01 21.02
C ARG A 81 0.95 -32.13 21.28
N ARG A 82 0.12 -31.38 20.57
CA ARG A 82 -1.34 -31.39 20.76
C ARG A 82 -2.05 -32.36 19.83
N THR A 83 -1.50 -32.60 18.65
CA THR A 83 -2.24 -33.25 17.55
C THR A 83 -1.47 -34.35 16.85
N GLY A 84 -0.21 -34.61 17.23
CA GLY A 84 0.71 -35.50 16.51
C GLY A 84 1.13 -34.98 15.13
N ASN A 85 0.59 -33.84 14.68
CA ASN A 85 0.82 -33.33 13.33
C ASN A 85 1.09 -31.83 13.30
N ILE A 86 1.64 -31.36 12.20
CA ILE A 86 1.93 -29.96 11.92
C ILE A 86 1.12 -29.58 10.68
N ARG A 87 0.10 -28.75 10.87
CA ARG A 87 -0.70 -28.17 9.79
C ARG A 87 -0.29 -26.73 9.56
N ASP A 88 -0.14 -26.32 8.30
CA ASP A 88 0.02 -24.91 7.99
C ASP A 88 -1.32 -24.19 8.15
N HIS A 89 -1.45 -23.45 9.26
CA HIS A 89 -2.64 -22.66 9.56
C HIS A 89 -2.65 -21.27 8.93
N ARG A 90 -1.68 -20.94 8.06
CA ARG A 90 -1.86 -19.77 7.20
C ARG A 90 -3.04 -20.04 6.28
N ARG A 91 -4.21 -19.54 6.69
CA ARG A 91 -5.26 -19.16 5.75
C ARG A 91 -4.53 -18.31 4.70
N GLY A 92 -4.68 -18.64 3.42
CA GLY A 92 -4.13 -17.83 2.34
C GLY A 92 -4.56 -16.36 2.46
N PRO A 93 -4.17 -15.49 1.52
CA PRO A 93 -4.66 -14.11 1.49
C PRO A 93 -6.17 -14.10 1.76
N PRO A 94 -6.66 -13.27 2.70
CA PRO A 94 -8.09 -13.26 3.01
C PRO A 94 -8.84 -12.99 1.72
N ALA A 95 -9.86 -13.81 1.42
CA ALA A 95 -10.58 -13.78 0.14
C ALA A 95 -11.03 -12.36 -0.25
N ASN A 96 -11.31 -11.51 0.75
CA ASN A 96 -11.74 -10.12 0.58
C ASN A 96 -10.92 -9.13 1.45
N ALA A 97 -9.59 -9.17 1.38
CA ALA A 97 -8.71 -8.34 2.21
C ALA A 97 -9.00 -6.81 2.16
N PHE A 98 -9.70 -6.31 1.14
CA PHE A 98 -9.94 -4.88 0.92
C PHE A 98 -11.34 -4.56 0.38
N GLN A 99 -12.39 -5.22 0.88
CA GLN A 99 -13.74 -4.91 0.43
C GLN A 99 -14.09 -3.44 0.70
N ARG A 100 -14.39 -2.68 -0.35
CA ARG A 100 -14.73 -1.25 -0.25
C ARG A 100 -16.16 -1.11 0.27
N ARG A 101 -16.32 -0.62 1.50
CA ARG A 101 -17.64 -0.28 2.05
C ARG A 101 -18.28 0.88 1.28
N TYR A 102 -17.59 2.00 1.08
CA TYR A 102 -18.15 3.18 0.40
C TYR A 102 -17.78 3.22 -1.09
N THR A 103 -18.80 3.43 -1.91
CA THR A 103 -18.78 3.45 -3.38
C THR A 103 -18.47 4.84 -3.91
N SER A 104 -18.40 4.97 -5.23
CA SER A 104 -18.29 6.26 -5.92
C SER A 104 -19.59 7.07 -5.79
N ARG A 105 -20.76 6.43 -5.69
CA ARG A 105 -22.05 7.10 -5.44
C ARG A 105 -22.07 7.80 -4.08
N ASP A 106 -21.54 7.15 -3.05
CA ASP A 106 -21.44 7.74 -1.70
C ASP A 106 -20.53 8.99 -1.70
N ALA A 107 -19.47 8.98 -2.50
CA ALA A 107 -18.58 10.15 -2.64
C ALA A 107 -19.27 11.32 -3.36
N ALA A 108 -20.11 11.04 -4.36
CA ALA A 108 -20.89 12.06 -5.07
C ALA A 108 -21.99 12.67 -4.17
N LEU A 109 -22.71 11.84 -3.41
CA LEU A 109 -23.72 12.32 -2.45
C LEU A 109 -23.09 13.18 -1.34
N LEU A 110 -21.88 12.83 -0.89
CA LEU A 110 -21.15 13.67 0.05
C LEU A 110 -20.79 15.03 -0.56
N ALA A 111 -20.44 15.09 -1.85
CA ALA A 111 -20.16 16.34 -2.54
C ALA A 111 -21.43 17.21 -2.66
N GLU A 112 -22.58 16.62 -2.98
CA GLU A 112 -23.89 17.29 -3.03
C GLU A 112 -24.23 17.94 -1.67
N ILE A 113 -24.02 17.21 -0.56
CA ILE A 113 -24.24 17.74 0.79
C ILE A 113 -23.25 18.86 1.12
N ASP A 114 -21.96 18.66 0.86
CA ASP A 114 -20.96 19.68 1.16
C ASP A 114 -21.10 20.94 0.29
N GLU A 115 -21.69 20.83 -0.91
CA GLU A 115 -22.06 21.96 -1.77
C GLU A 115 -23.29 22.71 -1.20
N ALA A 116 -24.34 21.98 -0.80
CA ALA A 116 -25.57 22.57 -0.28
C ALA A 116 -25.39 23.29 1.06
N PHE A 117 -24.56 22.75 1.96
CA PHE A 117 -24.40 23.27 3.33
C PHE A 117 -23.12 24.09 3.56
N GLY A 118 -22.24 24.17 2.56
CA GLY A 118 -20.90 24.72 2.71
C GLY A 118 -20.02 23.78 3.53
N GLN A 119 -19.01 23.18 2.91
CA GLN A 119 -18.16 22.11 3.47
C GLN A 119 -17.95 22.17 4.99
N LEU A 120 -18.74 21.38 5.73
CA LEU A 120 -18.73 21.38 7.19
C LEU A 120 -17.61 20.50 7.77
N SER A 121 -17.44 20.57 9.08
CA SER A 121 -16.59 19.64 9.81
C SER A 121 -17.13 18.20 9.71
N GLY A 122 -16.26 17.20 9.82
CA GLY A 122 -16.66 15.79 9.76
C GLY A 122 -17.81 15.41 10.71
N PRO A 123 -17.79 15.85 12.00
CA PRO A 123 -18.90 15.59 12.92
C PRO A 123 -20.23 16.21 12.47
N ALA A 124 -20.22 17.46 12.00
CA ALA A 124 -21.43 18.14 11.54
C ALA A 124 -22.00 17.47 10.27
N THR A 125 -21.14 17.18 9.29
CA THR A 125 -21.52 16.43 8.10
C THR A 125 -22.11 15.06 8.46
N LYS A 126 -21.53 14.35 9.43
CA LYS A 126 -22.06 13.05 9.90
C LYS A 126 -23.49 13.15 10.43
N VAL A 127 -23.81 14.19 11.20
CA VAL A 127 -25.17 14.43 11.72
C VAL A 127 -26.15 14.67 10.58
N ILE A 128 -25.76 15.46 9.57
CA ILE A 128 -26.61 15.71 8.39
C ILE A 128 -26.86 14.40 7.63
N LEU A 129 -25.81 13.64 7.31
CA LEU A 129 -25.93 12.37 6.58
C LEU A 129 -26.82 11.36 7.32
N HIS A 130 -26.73 11.32 8.66
CA HIS A 130 -27.62 10.52 9.49
C HIS A 130 -29.08 10.99 9.38
N ARG A 131 -29.34 12.30 9.48
CA ARG A 131 -30.70 12.87 9.36
C ARG A 131 -31.30 12.67 7.98
N MET A 132 -30.52 12.75 6.90
CA MET A 132 -30.98 12.47 5.53
C MET A 132 -31.64 11.10 5.40
N PHE A 133 -31.09 10.09 6.07
CA PHE A 133 -31.67 8.75 6.06
C PHE A 133 -32.73 8.53 7.14
N GLU A 134 -32.44 8.88 8.40
CA GLU A 134 -33.33 8.53 9.52
C GLU A 134 -34.57 9.43 9.61
N VAL A 135 -34.43 10.72 9.30
CA VAL A 135 -35.53 11.70 9.40
C VAL A 135 -36.19 11.90 8.05
N TYR A 136 -35.40 12.18 7.01
CA TYR A 136 -35.93 12.49 5.68
C TYR A 136 -36.16 11.24 4.81
N ARG A 137 -35.82 10.05 5.33
CA ARG A 137 -36.04 8.75 4.67
C ARG A 137 -35.43 8.64 3.26
N ASP A 138 -34.41 9.45 2.95
CA ASP A 138 -33.71 9.37 1.68
C ASP A 138 -32.76 8.17 1.68
N ARG A 139 -33.19 7.12 0.96
CA ARG A 139 -32.48 5.84 0.83
C ARG A 139 -31.10 5.98 0.19
N ARG A 140 -30.83 7.06 -0.55
CA ARG A 140 -29.50 7.33 -1.11
C ARG A 140 -28.43 7.41 -0.01
N PHE A 141 -28.80 7.85 1.19
CA PHE A 141 -27.88 8.09 2.31
C PHE A 141 -27.75 6.93 3.30
N GLU A 142 -28.43 5.80 3.08
CA GLU A 142 -28.45 4.66 4.01
C GLU A 142 -27.05 4.20 4.45
N ARG A 143 -26.13 4.09 3.49
CA ARG A 143 -24.75 3.69 3.77
C ARG A 143 -23.96 4.78 4.49
N LEU A 144 -24.22 6.03 4.14
CA LEU A 144 -23.57 7.22 4.71
C LEU A 144 -24.07 7.54 6.12
N ALA A 145 -25.27 7.13 6.50
CA ALA A 145 -25.86 7.39 7.82
C ALA A 145 -25.00 6.86 8.98
N ARG A 146 -24.23 5.78 8.74
CA ARG A 146 -23.33 5.15 9.72
C ARG A 146 -21.84 5.46 9.46
N ILE A 147 -21.53 6.49 8.68
CA ILE A 147 -20.14 6.83 8.33
C ILE A 147 -19.35 7.31 9.55
N SER A 148 -18.06 6.96 9.59
CA SER A 148 -17.11 7.50 10.57
C SER A 148 -16.51 8.81 10.07
N ASN A 149 -16.08 9.68 10.99
CA ASN A 149 -15.44 10.95 10.63
C ASN A 149 -14.22 10.75 9.72
N GLY A 150 -13.38 9.74 10.01
CA GLY A 150 -12.23 9.41 9.17
C GLY A 150 -12.63 9.03 7.74
N HIS A 151 -13.75 8.33 7.56
CA HIS A 151 -14.24 7.97 6.23
C HIS A 151 -14.85 9.14 5.46
N ILE A 152 -15.40 10.16 6.13
CA ILE A 152 -15.80 11.41 5.47
C ILE A 152 -14.57 12.04 4.80
N TYR A 153 -13.46 12.19 5.54
CA TYR A 153 -12.23 12.74 4.96
C TYR A 153 -11.61 11.85 3.87
N ASN A 154 -11.72 10.53 3.99
CA ASN A 154 -11.28 9.62 2.93
C ASN A 154 -12.11 9.82 1.65
N LEU A 155 -13.43 9.98 1.77
CA LEU A 155 -14.29 10.26 0.63
C LEU A 155 -13.99 11.62 0.00
N ARG A 156 -13.73 12.67 0.81
CA ARG A 156 -13.33 14.00 0.32
C ARG A 156 -12.02 14.00 -0.48
N LYS A 157 -11.14 13.04 -0.23
CA LYS A 157 -9.88 12.85 -0.98
C LYS A 157 -10.08 12.13 -2.32
N ARG A 158 -11.22 11.47 -2.54
CA ARG A 158 -11.47 10.70 -3.77
C ARG A 158 -11.70 11.60 -4.96
N ARG A 159 -11.38 11.06 -6.15
CA ARG A 159 -11.58 11.76 -7.43
C ARG A 159 -13.06 12.07 -7.64
N GLU A 160 -13.93 11.13 -7.34
CA GLU A 160 -15.37 11.24 -7.59
C GLU A 160 -16.02 12.36 -6.77
N TYR A 161 -15.62 12.52 -5.51
CA TYR A 161 -15.99 13.69 -4.70
C TYR A 161 -15.46 14.99 -5.31
N ARG A 162 -14.16 15.02 -5.69
CA ARG A 162 -13.53 16.23 -6.25
C ARG A 162 -14.16 16.65 -7.57
N THR A 163 -14.51 15.70 -8.44
CA THR A 163 -15.19 15.98 -9.71
C THR A 163 -16.57 16.57 -9.48
N GLY A 164 -17.33 16.08 -8.49
CA GLY A 164 -18.60 16.69 -8.09
C GLY A 164 -18.44 18.11 -7.53
N ARG A 165 -17.37 18.38 -6.78
CA ARG A 165 -17.08 19.70 -6.17
C ARG A 165 -16.50 20.74 -7.14
N LEU A 166 -16.10 20.35 -8.34
CA LEU A 166 -15.49 21.24 -9.33
C LEU A 166 -16.57 21.88 -10.21
N THR A 167 -17.26 22.89 -9.67
CA THR A 167 -18.03 23.81 -10.49
C THR A 167 -17.05 24.73 -11.22
N PHE A 168 -16.63 24.36 -12.44
CA PHE A 168 -15.86 25.24 -13.31
C PHE A 168 -16.76 26.38 -13.78
N ARG A 169 -16.81 27.47 -13.02
CA ARG A 169 -17.35 28.72 -13.54
C ARG A 169 -16.33 29.25 -14.54
N LYS A 170 -16.60 29.08 -15.84
CA LYS A 170 -15.77 29.70 -16.89
C LYS A 170 -15.62 31.18 -16.54
N THR A 171 -14.37 31.63 -16.48
CA THR A 171 -14.05 33.04 -16.32
C THR A 171 -14.77 33.78 -17.44
N ARG A 172 -15.65 34.73 -17.10
CA ARG A 172 -16.24 35.60 -18.11
C ARG A 172 -15.10 36.45 -18.66
N PRO A 173 -14.81 36.42 -19.97
CA PRO A 173 -13.78 37.27 -20.54
C PRO A 173 -14.20 38.72 -20.33
N THR A 174 -13.52 39.44 -19.45
CA THR A 174 -13.61 40.90 -19.41
C THR A 174 -12.80 41.41 -20.60
N PRO A 175 -13.38 42.22 -21.49
CA PRO A 175 -12.63 42.86 -22.58
C PRO A 175 -11.77 43.98 -21.98
N VAL A 176 -10.68 43.59 -21.32
CA VAL A 176 -9.60 44.50 -20.93
C VAL A 176 -8.63 44.50 -22.11
N PRO A 177 -8.20 45.68 -22.61
CA PRO A 177 -7.23 45.77 -23.70
C PRO A 177 -5.86 45.30 -23.22
N PHE A 178 -5.67 44.00 -23.12
CA PHE A 178 -4.38 43.36 -22.95
C PHE A 178 -3.73 43.20 -24.33
N GLY A 179 -2.48 43.63 -24.45
CA GLY A 179 -1.74 43.53 -25.72
C GLY A 179 -1.83 44.75 -26.63
N VAL A 180 -1.83 45.97 -26.08
CA VAL A 180 -1.56 47.17 -26.89
C VAL A 180 -0.17 47.03 -27.51
N ARG A 181 -0.11 46.80 -28.82
CA ARG A 181 1.15 46.73 -29.57
C ARG A 181 1.71 48.14 -29.74
N ARG A 182 2.52 48.56 -28.78
CA ARG A 182 3.31 49.80 -28.86
C ARG A 182 4.76 49.43 -29.08
N LYS A 183 5.45 50.13 -29.99
CA LYS A 183 6.90 50.00 -30.13
C LYS A 183 7.53 50.33 -28.77
N PRO A 184 8.43 49.48 -28.22
CA PRO A 184 9.18 49.82 -27.03
C PRO A 184 9.91 51.14 -27.23
N ARG A 185 9.97 51.99 -26.20
CA ARG A 185 10.81 53.20 -26.18
C ARG A 185 12.00 52.92 -25.25
N PRO A 186 13.13 52.45 -25.78
CA PRO A 186 14.25 52.04 -24.94
C PRO A 186 15.26 53.17 -24.67
N ASP A 187 14.90 54.44 -24.97
CA ASP A 187 15.67 55.66 -24.64
C ASP A 187 17.19 55.56 -24.83
N GLY A 188 17.61 55.04 -25.99
CA GLY A 188 19.01 54.91 -26.38
C GLY A 188 19.73 53.67 -25.83
N GLN A 189 19.08 52.82 -25.04
CA GLN A 189 19.62 51.56 -24.54
C GLN A 189 19.14 50.34 -25.36
N PRO A 190 19.85 49.19 -25.29
CA PRO A 190 19.34 47.94 -25.85
C PRO A 190 18.01 47.54 -25.19
N GLY A 191 16.98 47.30 -26.00
CA GLY A 191 15.67 46.91 -25.48
C GLY A 191 15.68 45.52 -24.83
N PHE A 192 14.87 45.32 -23.78
CA PHE A 192 14.74 44.02 -23.10
C PHE A 192 13.60 43.19 -23.70
N LEU A 193 13.84 41.91 -23.96
CA LEU A 193 12.80 40.96 -24.37
C LEU A 193 12.15 40.35 -23.12
N ARG A 194 10.86 40.61 -22.90
CA ARG A 194 10.13 39.95 -21.82
C ARG A 194 9.65 38.59 -22.29
N VAL A 195 10.19 37.52 -21.71
CA VAL A 195 9.78 36.13 -21.96
C VAL A 195 8.99 35.66 -20.75
N ASP A 196 7.66 35.77 -20.81
CA ASP A 196 6.78 35.24 -19.77
C ASP A 196 6.42 33.79 -20.13
N THR A 197 6.78 32.83 -19.28
CA THR A 197 6.41 31.41 -19.45
C THR A 197 4.96 31.23 -19.03
N VAL A 198 4.04 31.13 -19.99
CA VAL A 198 2.61 30.89 -19.69
C VAL A 198 2.36 29.39 -19.52
N HIS A 199 1.98 28.97 -18.31
CA HIS A 199 1.55 27.60 -18.03
C HIS A 199 0.04 27.47 -18.30
N LEU A 200 -0.35 27.07 -19.51
CA LEU A 200 -1.72 26.62 -19.75
C LEU A 200 -1.87 25.22 -19.17
N GLY A 201 -2.41 25.14 -17.95
CA GLY A 201 -2.81 23.88 -17.35
C GLY A 201 -3.99 23.29 -18.12
N ASP A 202 -3.71 22.43 -19.09
CA ASP A 202 -4.72 21.56 -19.69
C ASP A 202 -4.27 20.09 -19.68
N ARG A 203 -5.00 19.27 -18.92
CA ARG A 203 -4.85 17.82 -18.91
C ARG A 203 -5.66 17.25 -20.07
N GLY A 204 -4.97 16.74 -21.08
CA GLY A 204 -5.55 15.76 -22.01
C GLY A 204 -5.57 16.21 -23.46
N GLY A 205 -4.40 16.39 -24.06
CA GLY A 205 -4.23 16.41 -25.51
C GLY A 205 -2.77 16.19 -25.82
N ARG A 206 -2.45 15.18 -26.64
CA ARG A 206 -1.08 14.89 -27.10
C ARG A 206 -0.41 16.17 -27.58
N VAL A 207 0.53 16.70 -26.81
CA VAL A 207 1.44 17.73 -27.29
C VAL A 207 2.42 17.02 -28.23
N ARG A 208 2.22 17.16 -29.55
CA ARG A 208 3.28 16.80 -30.51
C ARG A 208 4.49 17.64 -30.13
N GLY A 209 5.61 16.97 -29.86
CA GLY A 209 6.83 17.59 -29.36
C GLY A 209 7.23 18.80 -30.21
N TRP A 210 7.58 19.87 -29.51
CA TRP A 210 8.31 20.99 -30.10
C TRP A 210 9.65 20.45 -30.60
N ARG A 211 9.76 20.23 -31.92
CA ARG A 211 11.07 20.15 -32.56
C ARG A 211 11.62 21.56 -32.59
N GLY A 212 12.61 21.82 -31.75
CA GLY A 212 13.40 23.04 -31.80
C GLY A 212 13.98 23.23 -33.20
N ALA A 213 13.62 24.34 -33.83
CA ALA A 213 14.38 24.90 -34.94
C ALA A 213 14.69 26.35 -34.55
N LEU A 214 15.76 26.51 -33.78
CA LEU A 214 16.38 27.81 -33.59
C LEU A 214 17.00 28.20 -34.94
N ARG A 215 16.28 28.98 -35.74
CA ARG A 215 16.84 29.58 -36.96
C ARG A 215 17.21 31.02 -36.65
N VAL A 216 18.41 31.21 -36.12
CA VAL A 216 19.04 32.53 -36.10
C VAL A 216 19.47 32.84 -37.53
N ARG A 217 18.85 33.85 -38.15
CA ARG A 217 19.31 34.43 -39.42
C ARG A 217 19.68 35.89 -39.19
N GLY A 218 21.00 36.14 -39.20
CA GLY A 218 21.71 37.37 -39.63
C GLY A 218 21.33 38.71 -38.99
N VAL A 219 22.19 39.72 -38.93
CA VAL A 219 23.42 40.01 -39.69
C VAL A 219 24.32 40.90 -38.82
N LEU A 220 25.63 40.66 -38.91
CA LEU A 220 26.69 41.50 -38.38
C LEU A 220 27.03 42.64 -39.37
N ARG A 221 27.33 43.82 -38.79
CA ARG A 221 28.02 44.99 -39.36
C ARG A 221 27.18 45.91 -40.26
N THR A 222 27.34 47.23 -40.22
CA THR A 222 28.46 48.08 -39.74
C THR A 222 28.11 48.94 -38.54
#